data_AF-A0A8B9SZE8-F1
#
_entry.id   AF-A0A8B9SZE8-F1
#
_cell.length_a   1.000
_cell.length_b   1.000
_cell.length_c   1.000
_cell.angle_alpha   90.00
_cell.angle_beta   90.00
_cell.angle_gamma   90.00
#
_symmetry.space_group_name_H-M   'P 1'
#
loop_
_entity.id
_entity.type
_entity.pdbx_description
1 polymer ?
#
loop_
_entity_poly.entity_id
_entity_poly.type
_entity_poly.pdbx_seq_one_letter_code
_entity_poly.pdbx_strand_id
1 'polypeptide(L)'
;RKLRLTEEDSLCPFIRLQEKKKQAQQMQKTLEEKEEVRRAAGSWWWLGWLVVSWRVAAHRQVAAGTGAMPCSLWPCQAFRERMKAIACQWRDLQIKEAQLKAYMKKSRKVLQENDKLRTQALKKARREREMKMQKQSELLRAKTELEALKNKHQKLSDRVQKYSVFSKYLEDVVKTSHESRWAHIQKTATQRTLELGTIRMAILNLFYCICKQMKRSLSVPADDNHMQLNMVEPTQTLSPCPERGAAITLSPAGWEGKRTEGPTDLVDSTIGYANEASYLSGSSFLLQSLRPFHSNKNSNMF
;
A
#
# COMPACT_ATOMS: atom_id res chain seq x y z
N ARG A 1 10.30 -21.69 50.63
CA ARG A 1 11.69 -22.21 50.54
C ARG A 1 12.61 -21.04 50.23
N LYS A 2 13.37 -20.54 51.22
CA LYS A 2 14.35 -19.45 51.04
C LYS A 2 15.56 -20.00 50.27
N LEU A 3 15.78 -19.51 49.05
CA LEU A 3 16.99 -19.78 48.28
C LEU A 3 18.16 -19.02 48.93
N ARG A 4 19.09 -19.73 49.55
CA ARG A 4 20.39 -19.18 49.92
C ARG A 4 21.21 -19.03 48.64
N LEU A 5 21.24 -17.83 48.07
CA LEU A 5 22.21 -17.43 47.08
C LEU A 5 23.55 -17.23 47.80
N THR A 6 24.45 -18.19 47.65
CA THR A 6 25.85 -18.02 48.06
C THR A 6 26.53 -17.06 47.09
N GLU A 7 27.19 -16.06 47.64
CA GLU A 7 27.85 -14.91 47.00
C GLU A 7 28.93 -15.30 45.95
N GLU A 8 29.32 -16.57 45.94
CA GLU A 8 30.27 -17.22 45.02
C GLU A 8 29.78 -17.35 43.56
N ASP A 9 28.48 -17.18 43.30
CA ASP A 9 27.93 -17.24 41.93
C ASP A 9 27.96 -15.90 41.17
N SER A 10 28.42 -14.83 41.83
CA SER A 10 28.52 -13.48 41.26
C SER A 10 29.72 -13.28 40.29
N LEU A 11 30.69 -14.20 40.31
CA LEU A 11 31.86 -14.10 39.42
C LEU A 11 31.53 -14.63 38.02
N CYS A 12 31.60 -13.73 37.04
CA CYS A 12 31.35 -14.00 35.63
C CYS A 12 32.12 -15.26 35.17
N PRO A 13 31.48 -16.21 34.46
CA PRO A 13 32.12 -17.46 34.01
C PRO A 13 33.46 -17.27 33.29
N PHE A 14 33.65 -16.11 32.65
CA PHE A 14 34.90 -15.72 32.01
C PHE A 14 36.06 -15.51 33.00
N ILE A 15 35.81 -14.87 34.14
CA ILE A 15 36.82 -14.65 35.18
C ILE A 15 37.25 -15.98 35.79
N ARG A 16 36.28 -16.85 36.12
CA ARG A 16 36.55 -18.22 36.58
C ARG A 16 37.38 -19.02 35.58
N LEU A 17 37.16 -18.83 34.28
CA LEU A 17 37.92 -19.52 33.24
C LEU A 17 39.35 -18.97 33.08
N GLN A 18 39.55 -17.66 33.25
CA GLN A 18 40.88 -17.03 33.29
C GLN A 18 41.68 -17.48 34.52
N GLU A 19 41.03 -17.53 35.68
CA GLU A 19 41.61 -18.03 36.94
C GLU A 19 42.09 -19.49 36.77
N LYS A 20 41.22 -20.35 36.22
CA LYS A 20 41.54 -21.76 35.95
C LYS A 20 42.65 -21.91 34.92
N LYS A 21 42.74 -21.02 33.92
CA LYS A 21 43.84 -21.01 32.94
C LYS A 21 45.18 -20.66 33.59
N LYS A 22 45.22 -19.66 34.47
CA LYS A 22 46.43 -19.31 35.24
C LYS A 22 46.85 -20.47 36.15
N GLN A 23 45.90 -21.09 36.84
CA GLN A 23 46.17 -22.27 37.69
C GLN A 23 46.72 -23.45 36.87
N ALA A 24 46.20 -23.71 35.67
CA ALA A 24 46.70 -24.76 34.79
C ALA A 24 48.13 -24.47 34.29
N GLN A 25 48.45 -23.22 33.95
CA GLN A 25 49.81 -22.82 33.57
C GLN A 25 50.82 -22.99 34.71
N GLN A 26 50.43 -22.63 35.93
CA GLN A 26 51.27 -22.87 37.12
C GLN A 26 51.48 -24.37 37.36
N MET A 27 50.42 -25.19 37.29
CA MET A 27 50.57 -26.64 37.42
C MET A 27 51.48 -27.23 36.34
N GLN A 28 51.38 -26.76 35.10
CA GLN A 28 52.24 -27.23 34.01
C GLN A 28 53.72 -26.88 34.26
N LYS A 29 54.01 -25.67 34.71
CA LYS A 29 55.37 -25.28 35.11
C LYS A 29 55.91 -26.15 36.24
N THR A 30 55.10 -26.44 37.26
CA THR A 30 55.50 -27.34 38.36
C THR A 30 55.68 -28.80 37.92
N LEU A 31 54.97 -29.24 36.88
CA LEU A 31 55.14 -30.57 36.29
C LEU A 31 56.43 -30.64 35.47
N GLU A 32 56.74 -29.60 34.68
CA GLU A 32 58.00 -29.48 33.94
C GLU A 32 59.21 -29.45 34.88
N GLU A 33 59.16 -28.66 35.96
CA GLU A 33 60.19 -28.67 37.00
C GLU A 33 60.34 -30.06 37.65
N LYS A 34 59.23 -30.76 37.92
CA LYS A 34 59.28 -32.15 38.43
C LYS A 34 59.81 -33.15 37.42
N GLU A 35 59.57 -32.95 36.12
CA GLU A 35 60.13 -33.78 35.06
C GLU A 35 61.62 -33.53 34.85
N GLU A 36 62.09 -32.30 35.01
CA GLU A 36 63.52 -31.96 35.05
C GLU A 36 64.20 -32.62 36.25
N VAL A 37 63.58 -32.55 37.43
CA VAL A 37 64.07 -33.28 38.62
C VAL A 37 64.05 -34.79 38.38
N ARG A 38 63.07 -35.33 37.66
CA ARG A 38 63.03 -36.76 37.28
C ARG A 38 64.13 -37.12 36.28
N ARG A 39 64.38 -36.28 35.27
CA ARG A 39 65.47 -36.46 34.29
C ARG A 39 66.82 -36.38 34.98
N ALA A 40 67.02 -35.38 35.84
CA ALA A 40 68.21 -35.26 36.67
C ALA A 40 68.36 -36.47 37.59
N ALA A 41 67.32 -36.91 38.28
CA ALA A 41 67.36 -38.12 39.09
C ALA A 41 67.74 -39.36 38.27
N GLY A 42 67.26 -39.49 37.03
CA GLY A 42 67.69 -40.54 36.09
C GLY A 42 69.18 -40.44 35.74
N SER A 43 69.69 -39.23 35.48
CA SER A 43 71.12 -38.98 35.25
C SER A 43 71.97 -39.28 36.48
N TRP A 44 71.51 -38.94 37.68
CA TRP A 44 72.19 -39.25 38.95
C TRP A 44 72.14 -40.74 39.26
N TRP A 45 71.04 -41.42 38.89
CA TRP A 45 70.93 -42.87 38.96
C TRP A 45 71.91 -43.55 37.99
N TRP A 46 72.08 -43.00 36.79
CA TRP A 46 73.04 -43.46 35.79
C TRP A 46 74.49 -43.24 36.25
N LEU A 47 74.80 -42.07 36.82
CA LEU A 47 76.10 -41.77 37.43
C LEU A 47 76.39 -42.66 38.65
N GLY A 48 75.40 -42.88 39.53
CA GLY A 48 75.52 -43.79 40.66
C GLY A 48 75.72 -45.23 40.22
N TRP A 49 75.01 -45.69 39.18
CA TRP A 49 75.24 -47.00 38.57
C TRP A 49 76.63 -47.10 37.95
N LEU A 50 77.13 -46.04 37.31
CA LEU A 50 78.50 -45.97 36.78
C LEU A 50 79.54 -46.07 37.90
N VAL A 51 79.36 -45.35 39.01
CA VAL A 51 80.26 -45.39 40.17
C VAL A 51 80.23 -46.77 40.86
N VAL A 52 79.05 -47.37 41.03
CA VAL A 52 78.92 -48.73 41.58
C VAL A 52 79.51 -49.76 40.62
N SER A 53 79.29 -49.62 39.32
CA SER A 53 79.86 -50.49 38.28
C SER A 53 81.39 -50.38 38.23
N TRP A 54 81.94 -49.16 38.33
CA TRP A 54 83.38 -48.92 38.48
C TRP A 54 83.92 -49.51 39.79
N ARG A 55 83.20 -49.35 40.91
CA ARG A 55 83.59 -49.92 42.21
C ARG A 55 83.54 -51.45 42.21
N VAL A 56 82.56 -52.06 41.53
CA VAL A 56 82.46 -53.52 41.34
C VAL A 56 83.54 -54.03 40.40
N ALA A 57 83.85 -53.31 39.32
CA ALA A 57 84.96 -53.62 38.41
C ALA A 57 86.32 -53.51 39.12
N ALA A 58 86.51 -52.49 39.97
CA ALA A 58 87.69 -52.32 40.80
C ALA A 58 87.80 -53.40 41.88
N HIS A 59 86.69 -53.79 42.51
CA HIS A 59 86.65 -54.94 43.44
C HIS A 59 86.90 -56.28 42.73
N ARG A 60 86.56 -56.41 41.44
CA ARG A 60 86.83 -57.63 40.64
C ARG A 60 88.33 -57.82 40.33
N GLN A 61 89.14 -56.77 40.43
CA GLN A 61 90.61 -56.88 40.40
C GLN A 61 91.23 -57.19 41.78
N VAL A 62 90.50 -56.99 42.88
CA VAL A 62 91.02 -57.16 44.27
C VAL A 62 90.44 -58.41 44.97
N ALA A 63 89.34 -58.98 44.48
CA ALA A 63 88.67 -60.13 45.08
C ALA A 63 89.00 -61.46 44.35
N ALA A 64 90.28 -61.80 44.24
CA ALA A 64 90.73 -63.19 44.31
C ALA A 64 90.98 -63.51 45.79
N GLY A 65 89.90 -63.63 46.58
CA GLY A 65 90.01 -63.83 48.03
C GLY A 65 88.67 -63.65 48.75
N THR A 66 88.03 -64.79 49.05
CA THR A 66 87.14 -65.08 50.19
C THR A 66 86.23 -64.01 50.80
N GLY A 67 84.95 -64.37 50.89
CA GLY A 67 84.10 -63.99 52.02
C GLY A 67 83.00 -62.99 51.71
N ALA A 68 81.79 -63.50 51.50
CA ALA A 68 80.58 -62.70 51.39
C ALA A 68 80.34 -61.86 52.66
N MET A 69 80.21 -60.55 52.49
CA MET A 69 79.72 -59.62 53.50
C MET A 69 78.23 -59.35 53.30
N PRO A 70 77.37 -59.46 54.33
CA PRO A 70 75.94 -59.21 54.21
C PRO A 70 75.67 -57.70 54.27
N CYS A 71 75.31 -57.13 53.12
CA CYS A 71 74.98 -55.71 53.00
C CYS A 71 73.54 -55.45 53.50
N SER A 72 73.44 -54.90 54.72
CA SER A 72 72.36 -54.04 55.25
C SER A 72 70.99 -54.05 54.55
N LEU A 73 70.04 -54.79 55.13
CA LEU A 73 68.66 -55.00 54.66
C LEU A 73 67.64 -53.92 55.10
N TRP A 74 68.03 -52.69 55.45
CA TRP A 74 67.07 -51.70 55.98
C TRP A 74 66.61 -50.58 55.01
N PRO A 75 67.43 -50.02 54.09
CA PRO A 75 66.97 -48.94 53.21
C PRO A 75 65.98 -49.37 52.11
N CYS A 76 66.00 -50.64 51.70
CA CYS A 76 65.32 -51.09 50.48
C CYS A 76 63.79 -51.22 50.59
N GLN A 77 63.26 -51.57 51.76
CA GLN A 77 61.80 -51.78 51.92
C GLN A 77 61.05 -50.45 52.07
N ALA A 78 61.53 -49.56 52.95
CA ALA A 78 60.96 -48.22 53.12
C ALA A 78 61.06 -47.37 51.83
N PHE A 79 62.16 -47.49 51.09
CA PHE A 79 62.29 -46.85 49.78
C PHE A 79 61.28 -47.40 48.76
N ARG A 80 61.09 -48.73 48.71
CA ARG A 80 60.12 -49.38 47.81
C ARG A 80 58.69 -48.94 48.09
N GLU A 81 58.30 -48.81 49.36
CA GLU A 81 56.98 -48.32 49.76
C GLU A 81 56.78 -46.85 49.36
N ARG A 82 57.79 -45.99 49.56
CA ARG A 82 57.76 -44.59 49.08
C ARG A 82 57.62 -44.50 47.57
N MET A 83 58.35 -45.34 46.82
CA MET A 83 58.23 -45.39 45.37
C MET A 83 56.85 -45.84 44.91
N LYS A 84 56.22 -46.80 45.60
CA LYS A 84 54.82 -47.18 45.34
C LYS A 84 53.86 -46.01 45.61
N ALA A 85 54.02 -45.31 46.73
CA ALA A 85 53.21 -44.15 47.06
C ALA A 85 53.33 -43.04 46.00
N ILE A 86 54.55 -42.74 45.57
CA ILE A 86 54.83 -41.79 44.47
C ILE A 86 54.17 -42.26 43.17
N ALA A 87 54.27 -43.54 42.82
CA ALA A 87 53.62 -44.09 41.62
C ALA A 87 52.08 -44.02 41.70
N CYS A 88 51.47 -44.22 42.87
CA CYS A 88 50.03 -43.98 43.09
C CYS A 88 49.69 -42.50 42.90
N GLN A 89 50.44 -41.58 43.50
CA GLN A 89 50.23 -40.15 43.35
C GLN A 89 50.34 -39.69 41.88
N TRP A 90 51.30 -40.23 41.12
CA TRP A 90 51.41 -39.93 39.69
C TRP A 90 50.18 -40.40 38.91
N ARG A 91 49.64 -41.59 39.22
CA ARG A 91 48.39 -42.08 38.61
C ARG A 91 47.21 -41.18 38.95
N ASP A 92 47.07 -40.78 40.20
CA ASP A 92 45.99 -39.88 40.63
C ASP A 92 46.08 -38.51 39.96
N LEU A 93 47.29 -37.97 39.80
CA LEU A 93 47.53 -36.72 39.07
C LEU A 93 47.15 -36.84 37.59
N GLN A 94 47.51 -37.96 36.94
CA GLN A 94 47.14 -38.22 35.54
C GLN A 94 45.62 -38.31 35.36
N ILE A 95 44.91 -38.95 36.29
CA ILE A 95 43.45 -39.01 36.27
C ILE A 95 42.85 -37.61 36.42
N LYS A 96 43.32 -36.81 37.39
CA LYS A 96 42.86 -35.42 37.59
C LYS A 96 43.14 -34.53 36.38
N GLU A 97 44.31 -34.68 35.76
CA GLU A 97 44.66 -33.96 34.54
C GLU A 97 43.72 -34.31 33.38
N ALA A 98 43.43 -35.60 33.18
CA ALA A 98 42.49 -36.07 32.18
C ALA A 98 41.06 -35.52 32.43
N GLN A 99 40.61 -35.51 33.69
CA GLN A 99 39.32 -34.92 34.08
C GLN A 99 39.26 -33.42 33.77
N LEU A 100 40.31 -32.66 34.11
CA LEU A 100 40.40 -31.23 33.81
C LEU A 100 40.42 -30.97 32.30
N LYS A 101 41.18 -31.75 31.53
CA LYS A 101 41.19 -31.67 30.06
C LYS A 101 39.79 -31.93 29.49
N ALA A 102 39.06 -32.92 30.00
CA ALA A 102 37.69 -33.20 29.58
C ALA A 102 36.74 -32.04 29.94
N TYR A 103 36.83 -31.49 31.15
CA TYR A 103 36.04 -30.33 31.57
C TYR A 103 36.33 -29.09 30.70
N MET A 104 37.61 -28.80 30.43
CA MET A 104 38.01 -27.68 29.58
C MET A 104 37.52 -27.82 28.14
N LYS A 105 37.49 -29.05 27.61
CA LYS A 105 36.92 -29.33 26.29
C LYS A 105 35.41 -29.09 26.28
N LYS A 106 34.69 -29.49 27.34
CA LYS A 106 33.24 -29.24 27.48
C LYS A 106 32.93 -27.75 27.60
N SER A 107 33.61 -27.02 28.48
CA SER A 107 33.39 -25.58 28.67
C SER A 107 33.69 -24.77 27.40
N ARG A 108 34.76 -25.11 26.67
CA ARG A 108 35.06 -24.49 25.36
C ARG A 108 33.89 -24.65 24.37
N LYS A 109 33.29 -25.84 24.28
CA LYS A 109 32.14 -26.08 23.39
C LYS A 109 30.94 -25.21 23.79
N VAL A 110 30.62 -25.16 25.09
CA VAL A 110 29.52 -24.34 25.62
C VAL A 110 29.73 -22.85 25.31
N LEU A 111 30.96 -22.35 25.48
CA LEU A 111 31.29 -20.96 25.12
C LEU A 111 31.08 -20.71 23.62
N GLN A 112 31.60 -21.59 22.76
CA GLN A 112 31.45 -21.47 21.31
C GLN A 112 29.98 -21.49 20.88
N GLU A 113 29.15 -22.35 21.48
CA GLU A 113 27.71 -22.39 21.23
C GLU A 113 27.02 -21.11 21.71
N ASN A 114 27.38 -20.61 22.89
CA ASN A 114 26.83 -19.36 23.41
C ASN A 114 27.19 -18.15 22.52
N ASP A 115 28.43 -18.08 22.03
CA ASP A 115 28.87 -17.02 21.11
C ASP A 115 28.13 -17.08 19.77
N LYS A 116 27.84 -18.28 19.25
CA LYS A 116 26.97 -18.47 18.08
C LYS A 116 25.56 -17.92 18.35
N LEU A 117 24.96 -18.26 19.49
CA LEU A 117 23.63 -17.78 19.88
C LEU A 117 23.60 -16.26 20.06
N ARG A 118 24.60 -15.68 20.73
CA ARG A 118 24.75 -14.21 20.89
C ARG A 118 24.84 -13.51 19.53
N THR A 119 25.68 -14.04 18.63
CA THR A 119 25.84 -13.49 17.28
C THR A 119 24.55 -13.57 16.48
N GLN A 120 23.81 -14.68 16.57
CA GLN A 120 22.51 -14.82 15.92
C GLN A 120 21.46 -13.85 16.49
N ALA A 121 21.37 -13.72 17.82
CA ALA A 121 20.47 -12.78 18.47
C ALA A 121 20.76 -11.33 18.05
N LEU A 122 22.04 -10.93 18.00
CA LEU A 122 22.45 -9.60 17.54
C LEU A 122 22.11 -9.38 16.06
N LYS A 123 22.34 -10.37 15.19
CA LYS A 123 21.96 -10.29 13.77
C LYS A 123 20.45 -10.14 13.60
N LYS A 124 19.66 -10.87 14.39
CA LYS A 124 18.19 -10.75 14.37
C LYS A 124 17.73 -9.37 14.83
N ALA A 125 18.22 -8.90 15.97
CA ALA A 125 17.91 -7.56 16.49
C ALA A 125 18.32 -6.44 15.53
N ARG A 126 19.45 -6.59 14.83
CA ARG A 126 19.90 -5.65 13.80
C ARG A 126 18.93 -5.59 12.63
N ARG A 127 18.56 -6.73 12.05
CA ARG A 127 17.59 -6.80 10.95
C ARG A 127 16.24 -6.20 11.34
N GLU A 128 15.75 -6.48 12.55
CA GLU A 128 14.50 -5.91 13.04
C GLU A 128 14.55 -4.37 13.12
N ARG A 129 15.68 -3.81 13.59
CA ARG A 129 15.89 -2.34 13.62
C ARG A 129 15.99 -1.75 12.23
N GLU A 130 16.74 -2.38 11.32
CA GLU A 130 16.87 -1.93 9.93
C GLU A 130 15.51 -1.93 9.22
N MET A 131 14.73 -3.01 9.34
CA MET A 131 13.37 -3.08 8.79
C MET A 131 12.44 -2.04 9.39
N LYS A 132 12.54 -1.75 10.70
CA LYS A 132 11.75 -0.70 11.35
C LYS A 132 12.11 0.69 10.81
N MET A 133 13.40 0.99 10.67
CA MET A 133 13.88 2.24 10.11
C MET A 133 13.45 2.41 8.66
N GLN A 134 13.51 1.34 7.86
CA GLN A 134 13.04 1.35 6.47
C GLN A 134 11.54 1.62 6.37
N LYS A 135 10.71 0.92 7.17
CA LYS A 135 9.27 1.19 7.21
C LYS A 135 8.95 2.61 7.66
N GLN A 136 9.72 3.15 8.60
CA GLN A 136 9.57 4.53 9.07
C GLN A 136 9.93 5.55 7.98
N SER A 137 11.00 5.34 7.22
CA SER A 137 11.37 6.24 6.12
C SER A 137 10.36 6.17 4.96
N GLU A 138 9.84 4.98 4.63
CA GLU A 138 8.77 4.80 3.65
C GLU A 138 7.48 5.50 4.08
N LEU A 139 7.11 5.38 5.37
CA LEU A 139 5.95 6.06 5.93
C LEU A 139 6.12 7.59 5.88
N LEU A 140 7.31 8.11 6.20
CA LEU A 140 7.59 9.54 6.08
C LEU A 140 7.49 10.01 4.63
N ARG A 141 8.05 9.25 3.67
CA ARG A 141 7.92 9.55 2.24
C ARG A 141 6.45 9.58 1.80
N ALA A 142 5.67 8.56 2.14
CA ALA A 142 4.24 8.50 1.82
C ALA A 142 3.45 9.67 2.44
N LYS A 143 3.78 10.09 3.67
CA LYS A 143 3.17 11.28 4.30
C LYS A 143 3.50 12.56 3.53
N THR A 144 4.76 12.74 3.11
CA THR A 144 5.14 13.91 2.32
C THR A 144 4.45 13.95 0.96
N GLU A 145 4.31 12.80 0.29
CA GLU A 145 3.59 12.67 -0.97
C GLU A 145 2.10 12.97 -0.81
N LEU A 146 1.48 12.50 0.28
CA LEU A 146 0.08 12.77 0.59
C LEU A 146 -0.17 14.27 0.77
N GLU A 147 0.69 14.97 1.54
CA GLU A 147 0.56 16.42 1.72
C GLU A 147 0.81 17.19 0.40
N ALA A 148 1.75 16.74 -0.42
CA ALA A 148 1.95 17.31 -1.75
C ALA A 148 0.72 17.12 -2.66
N LEU A 149 0.07 15.96 -2.62
CA LEU A 149 -1.16 15.67 -3.36
C LEU A 149 -2.35 16.47 -2.84
N LYS A 150 -2.51 16.60 -1.52
CA LYS A 150 -3.54 17.48 -0.91
C LYS A 150 -3.38 18.92 -1.38
N ASN A 151 -2.15 19.44 -1.38
CA ASN A 151 -1.87 20.79 -1.87
C ASN A 151 -2.19 20.95 -3.37
N LYS A 152 -1.91 19.94 -4.20
CA LYS A 152 -2.31 19.94 -5.62
C LYS A 152 -3.82 19.91 -5.79
N HIS A 153 -4.51 19.07 -5.01
CA HIS A 153 -5.97 18.98 -5.03
C HIS A 153 -6.60 20.31 -4.61
N GLN A 154 -6.12 20.93 -3.54
CA GLN A 154 -6.62 22.23 -3.09
C GLN A 154 -6.46 23.29 -4.18
N LYS A 155 -5.26 23.40 -4.80
CA LYS A 155 -5.03 24.34 -5.90
C LYS A 155 -5.98 24.12 -7.09
N LEU A 156 -6.26 22.87 -7.44
CA LEU A 156 -7.21 22.56 -8.51
C LEU A 156 -8.65 22.89 -8.10
N SER A 157 -9.02 22.59 -6.86
CA SER A 157 -10.32 22.92 -6.28
C SER A 157 -10.56 24.43 -6.31
N ASP A 158 -9.58 25.23 -5.88
CA ASP A 158 -9.64 26.70 -5.90
C ASP A 158 -9.83 27.22 -7.33
N ARG A 159 -9.16 26.61 -8.32
CA ARG A 159 -9.33 26.96 -9.74
C ARG A 159 -10.74 26.63 -10.22
N VAL A 160 -11.25 25.45 -9.92
CA VAL A 160 -12.62 25.05 -10.29
C VAL A 160 -13.64 25.99 -9.64
N GLN A 161 -13.47 26.32 -8.36
CA GLN A 161 -14.31 27.28 -7.67
C GLN A 161 -14.27 28.66 -8.32
N LYS A 162 -13.09 29.13 -8.76
CA LYS A 162 -12.97 30.38 -9.52
C LYS A 162 -13.80 30.38 -10.81
N TYR A 163 -13.86 29.24 -11.51
CA TYR A 163 -14.67 29.12 -12.73
C TYR A 163 -16.16 28.82 -12.48
N SER A 164 -16.58 28.64 -11.22
CA SER A 164 -18.00 28.40 -10.89
C SER A 164 -18.93 29.54 -11.32
N VAL A 165 -18.42 30.77 -11.36
CA VAL A 165 -19.17 31.95 -11.84
C VAL A 165 -19.51 31.79 -13.33
N PHE A 166 -18.55 31.34 -14.14
CA PHE A 166 -18.79 31.09 -15.56
C PHE A 166 -19.74 29.91 -15.77
N SER A 167 -19.62 28.84 -14.96
CA SER A 167 -20.57 27.72 -15.01
C SER A 167 -22.01 28.18 -14.75
N LYS A 168 -22.23 28.98 -13.69
CA LYS A 168 -23.55 29.53 -13.37
C LYS A 168 -24.06 30.46 -14.46
N TYR A 169 -23.20 31.34 -14.98
CA TYR A 169 -23.55 32.21 -16.09
C TYR A 169 -23.99 31.41 -17.33
N LEU A 170 -23.23 30.37 -17.70
CA LEU A 170 -23.60 29.51 -18.83
C LEU A 170 -24.91 28.75 -18.57
N GLU A 171 -25.14 28.24 -17.36
CA GLU A 171 -26.43 27.65 -16.98
C GLU A 171 -27.58 28.65 -17.12
N ASP A 172 -27.40 29.88 -16.65
CA ASP A 172 -28.43 30.92 -16.72
C ASP A 172 -28.67 31.38 -18.16
N VAL A 173 -27.62 31.52 -18.98
CA VAL A 173 -27.75 31.80 -20.41
C VAL A 173 -28.50 30.67 -21.11
N VAL A 174 -28.19 29.40 -20.83
CA VAL A 174 -28.94 28.27 -21.42
C VAL A 174 -30.42 28.32 -21.01
N LYS A 175 -30.71 28.53 -19.72
CA LYS A 175 -32.11 28.64 -19.22
C LYS A 175 -32.88 29.80 -19.84
N THR A 176 -32.23 30.95 -19.98
CA THR A 176 -32.81 32.19 -20.52
C THR A 176 -32.79 32.24 -22.04
N SER A 177 -31.97 31.41 -22.68
CA SER A 177 -31.93 31.29 -24.13
C SER A 177 -33.28 30.86 -24.68
N HIS A 178 -33.40 31.04 -25.99
CA HIS A 178 -34.62 30.82 -26.75
C HIS A 178 -35.24 29.42 -26.57
N GLU A 179 -34.59 28.45 -25.94
CA GLU A 179 -35.12 27.11 -25.66
C GLU A 179 -36.41 27.14 -24.81
N SER A 180 -36.44 27.86 -23.70
CA SER A 180 -37.66 27.98 -22.86
C SER A 180 -38.80 28.67 -23.61
N ARG A 181 -38.46 29.70 -24.40
CA ARG A 181 -39.42 30.45 -25.21
C ARG A 181 -39.93 29.64 -26.41
N TRP A 182 -39.05 28.90 -27.09
CA TRP A 182 -39.40 28.02 -28.20
C TRP A 182 -40.28 26.86 -27.73
N ALA A 183 -40.00 26.28 -26.56
CA ALA A 183 -40.85 25.25 -25.96
C ALA A 183 -42.28 25.78 -25.70
N HIS A 184 -42.42 27.02 -25.20
CA HIS A 184 -43.73 27.64 -25.00
C HIS A 184 -44.47 27.94 -26.32
N ILE A 185 -43.75 28.47 -27.32
CA ILE A 185 -44.31 28.74 -28.65
C ILE A 185 -44.79 27.43 -29.29
N GLN A 186 -43.98 26.38 -29.24
CA GLN A 186 -44.33 25.07 -29.80
C GLN A 186 -45.53 24.45 -29.07
N LYS A 187 -45.58 24.54 -27.73
CA LYS A 187 -46.74 24.09 -26.94
C LYS A 187 -48.02 24.85 -27.31
N THR A 188 -47.91 26.17 -27.49
CA THR A 188 -49.07 26.99 -27.89
C THR A 188 -49.50 26.69 -29.32
N ALA A 189 -48.56 26.55 -30.26
CA ALA A 189 -48.85 26.21 -31.64
C ALA A 189 -49.55 24.84 -31.75
N THR A 190 -49.02 23.82 -31.08
CA THR A 190 -49.65 22.48 -31.03
C THR A 190 -51.05 22.52 -30.42
N GLN A 191 -51.26 23.29 -29.35
CA GLN A 191 -52.60 23.49 -28.78
C GLN A 191 -53.56 24.16 -29.78
N ARG A 192 -53.15 25.25 -30.44
CA ARG A 192 -53.99 25.96 -31.43
C ARG A 192 -54.32 25.07 -32.62
N THR A 193 -53.38 24.25 -33.08
CA THR A 193 -53.63 23.28 -34.16
C THR A 193 -54.66 22.22 -33.74
N LEU A 194 -54.59 21.74 -32.49
CA LEU A 194 -55.58 20.79 -31.97
C LEU A 194 -56.97 21.42 -31.83
N GLU A 195 -57.05 22.64 -31.31
CA GLU A 195 -58.30 23.41 -31.21
C GLU A 195 -58.92 23.62 -32.59
N LEU A 196 -58.12 24.04 -33.58
CA LEU A 196 -58.57 24.21 -34.96
C LEU A 196 -59.06 22.90 -35.55
N GLY A 197 -58.35 21.79 -35.35
CA GLY A 197 -58.79 20.45 -35.77
C GLY A 197 -60.12 20.04 -35.14
N THR A 198 -60.32 20.37 -33.86
CA THR A 198 -61.57 20.09 -33.13
C THR A 198 -62.74 20.90 -33.70
N ILE A 199 -62.53 22.20 -33.96
CA ILE A 199 -63.53 23.07 -34.59
C ILE A 199 -63.87 22.58 -36.00
N ARG A 200 -62.86 22.25 -36.82
CA ARG A 200 -63.03 21.67 -38.15
C ARG A 200 -63.89 20.41 -38.10
N MET A 201 -63.61 19.52 -37.16
CA MET A 201 -64.37 18.29 -36.99
C MET A 201 -65.81 18.55 -36.54
N ALA A 202 -66.03 19.51 -35.65
CA ALA A 202 -67.38 19.92 -35.22
C ALA A 202 -68.20 20.47 -36.40
N ILE A 203 -67.60 21.34 -37.23
CA ILE A 203 -68.25 21.88 -38.45
C ILE A 203 -68.60 20.75 -39.42
N LEU A 204 -67.64 19.86 -39.71
CA LEU A 204 -67.85 18.70 -40.57
C LEU A 204 -68.98 17.80 -40.06
N ASN A 205 -69.00 17.52 -38.76
CA ASN A 205 -70.03 16.70 -38.13
C ASN A 205 -71.42 17.36 -38.26
N LEU A 206 -71.53 18.67 -37.99
CA LEU A 206 -72.79 19.42 -38.14
C LEU A 206 -73.26 19.45 -39.59
N PHE A 207 -72.37 19.75 -40.53
CA PHE A 207 -72.64 19.73 -41.97
C PHE A 207 -73.16 18.37 -42.42
N TYR A 208 -72.49 17.28 -42.03
CA TYR A 208 -72.91 15.91 -42.36
C TYR A 208 -74.30 15.59 -41.79
N CYS A 209 -74.60 15.99 -40.55
CA CYS A 209 -75.92 15.83 -39.95
C CYS A 209 -77.01 16.53 -40.77
N ILE A 210 -76.80 17.77 -41.19
CA ILE A 210 -77.76 18.55 -41.98
C ILE A 210 -77.91 18.00 -43.41
N CYS A 211 -76.81 17.65 -44.07
CA CYS A 211 -76.84 17.02 -45.40
C CYS A 211 -77.62 15.70 -45.38
N LYS A 212 -77.44 14.87 -44.34
CA LYS A 212 -78.19 13.62 -44.13
C LYS A 212 -79.68 13.89 -43.91
N GLN A 213 -80.04 14.92 -43.14
CA GLN A 213 -81.45 15.28 -42.88
C GLN A 213 -82.15 15.85 -44.12
N MET A 214 -81.46 16.64 -44.94
CA MET A 214 -82.06 17.38 -46.05
C MET A 214 -81.92 16.71 -47.44
N LYS A 215 -81.34 15.50 -47.52
CA LYS A 215 -81.12 14.75 -48.79
C LYS A 215 -80.45 15.58 -49.91
N ARG A 216 -79.57 16.53 -49.56
CA ARG A 216 -78.84 17.37 -50.53
C ARG A 216 -77.57 16.70 -51.02
N SER A 217 -77.20 16.93 -52.29
CA SER A 217 -76.03 16.32 -52.92
C SER A 217 -74.71 16.83 -52.34
N LEU A 218 -73.83 15.88 -52.06
CA LEU A 218 -72.59 15.98 -51.31
C LEU A 218 -71.43 16.38 -52.25
N SER A 219 -71.12 17.67 -52.41
CA SER A 219 -69.92 18.10 -53.15
C SER A 219 -69.22 19.30 -52.52
N VAL A 220 -69.12 19.33 -51.19
CA VAL A 220 -68.28 20.31 -50.49
C VAL A 220 -67.01 19.61 -49.99
N PRO A 221 -65.81 20.08 -50.35
CA PRO A 221 -64.56 19.52 -49.86
C PRO A 221 -64.47 19.54 -48.33
N ALA A 222 -63.86 18.51 -47.74
CA ALA A 222 -63.76 18.37 -46.29
C ALA A 222 -62.90 19.47 -45.61
N ASP A 223 -61.98 20.08 -46.35
CA ASP A 223 -61.06 21.10 -45.84
C ASP A 223 -61.62 22.53 -45.87
N ASP A 224 -62.73 22.76 -46.58
CA ASP A 224 -63.33 24.09 -46.74
C ASP A 224 -64.43 24.34 -45.69
N ASN A 225 -63.99 24.77 -44.51
CA ASN A 225 -64.88 25.08 -43.39
C ASN A 225 -65.89 26.20 -43.72
N HIS A 226 -65.51 27.16 -44.57
CA HIS A 226 -66.36 28.30 -44.93
C HIS A 226 -67.53 27.85 -45.80
N MET A 227 -67.25 27.04 -46.82
CA MET A 227 -68.32 26.47 -47.66
C MET A 227 -69.24 25.53 -46.88
N GLN A 228 -68.71 24.75 -45.93
CA GLN A 228 -69.51 23.89 -45.06
C GLN A 228 -70.44 24.70 -44.14
N LEU A 229 -69.93 25.77 -43.51
CA LEU A 229 -70.74 26.67 -42.66
C LEU A 229 -71.81 27.43 -43.46
N ASN A 230 -71.51 27.91 -44.67
CA ASN A 230 -72.48 28.62 -45.51
C ASN A 230 -73.68 27.74 -45.90
N MET A 231 -73.52 26.41 -45.94
CA MET A 231 -74.65 25.48 -46.14
C MET A 231 -75.43 25.18 -44.85
N VAL A 232 -74.86 25.49 -43.69
CA VAL A 232 -75.46 25.36 -42.36
C VAL A 232 -76.21 26.64 -41.97
N GLU A 233 -75.79 27.81 -42.47
CA GLU A 233 -76.49 29.08 -42.23
C GLU A 233 -77.88 29.10 -42.89
N PRO A 234 -78.97 29.33 -42.14
CA PRO A 234 -80.29 29.54 -42.71
C PRO A 234 -80.29 30.84 -43.53
N THR A 235 -80.58 30.74 -44.82
CA THR A 235 -80.83 31.89 -45.69
C THR A 235 -82.05 32.66 -45.15
N GLN A 236 -81.81 33.68 -44.34
CA GLN A 236 -82.86 34.63 -43.96
C GLN A 236 -82.94 35.74 -45.00
N THR A 237 -84.06 35.72 -45.71
CA THR A 237 -84.53 36.71 -46.67
C THR A 237 -84.90 38.02 -45.93
N LEU A 238 -84.25 39.11 -46.33
CA LEU A 238 -84.72 40.51 -46.42
C LEU A 238 -85.55 41.15 -45.28
N SER A 239 -85.02 42.25 -44.75
CA SER A 239 -85.74 43.50 -44.48
C SER A 239 -84.75 44.67 -44.24
N PRO A 240 -84.81 45.79 -45.01
CA PRO A 240 -83.97 46.97 -44.81
C PRO A 240 -84.72 48.12 -44.13
N CYS A 241 -84.06 48.82 -43.19
CA CYS A 241 -84.42 50.17 -42.69
C CYS A 241 -83.33 50.71 -41.73
N PRO A 242 -83.19 52.04 -41.53
CA PRO A 242 -82.50 52.97 -42.42
C PRO A 242 -81.25 53.59 -41.78
N GLU A 243 -80.44 54.24 -42.62
CA GLU A 243 -79.25 54.98 -42.26
C GLU A 243 -79.48 56.00 -41.13
N ARG A 244 -78.62 55.94 -40.11
CA ARG A 244 -78.37 57.06 -39.20
C ARG A 244 -76.87 57.15 -39.00
N GLY A 245 -76.28 58.22 -39.53
CA GLY A 245 -74.86 58.50 -39.46
C GLY A 245 -74.36 58.60 -38.02
N ALA A 246 -73.24 57.96 -37.77
CA ALA A 246 -72.26 58.36 -36.77
C ALA A 246 -70.89 57.99 -37.32
N ALA A 247 -70.15 59.01 -37.78
CA ALA A 247 -68.74 58.89 -38.06
C ALA A 247 -68.03 58.49 -36.75
N ILE A 248 -67.55 57.26 -36.67
CA ILE A 248 -66.62 56.83 -35.62
C ILE A 248 -65.23 56.89 -36.24
N THR A 249 -64.56 58.01 -35.98
CA THR A 249 -63.13 58.19 -36.12
C THR A 249 -62.41 57.14 -35.28
N LEU A 250 -61.87 56.11 -35.92
CA LEU A 250 -60.92 55.20 -35.26
C LEU A 250 -59.57 55.92 -35.16
N SER A 251 -59.31 56.54 -34.00
CA SER A 251 -57.94 56.84 -33.59
C SER A 251 -57.25 55.55 -33.12
N PRO A 252 -55.97 55.34 -33.48
CA PRO A 252 -55.21 54.17 -33.05
C PRO A 252 -54.82 54.33 -31.57
N ALA A 253 -55.48 53.55 -30.70
CA ALA A 253 -55.09 53.46 -29.30
C ALA A 253 -53.88 52.53 -29.14
N GLY A 254 -52.73 53.13 -28.81
CA GLY A 254 -51.79 52.64 -27.80
C GLY A 254 -51.17 51.25 -28.01
N TRP A 255 -50.17 51.15 -28.88
CA TRP A 255 -49.05 50.22 -28.69
C TRP A 255 -47.89 50.98 -28.07
N GLU A 256 -47.93 51.14 -26.75
CA GLU A 256 -46.85 51.77 -25.99
C GLU A 256 -45.77 50.72 -25.71
N GLY A 257 -44.91 50.51 -26.70
CA GLY A 257 -43.64 49.81 -26.51
C GLY A 257 -42.70 50.68 -25.71
N LYS A 258 -42.49 50.37 -24.42
CA LYS A 258 -41.43 50.96 -23.60
C LYS A 258 -40.07 50.55 -24.18
N ARG A 259 -39.51 51.43 -25.01
CA ARG A 259 -38.11 51.47 -25.41
C ARG A 259 -37.39 52.34 -24.39
N THR A 260 -36.69 51.72 -23.44
CA THR A 260 -35.76 52.46 -22.57
C THR A 260 -34.50 52.71 -23.37
N GLU A 261 -34.29 53.97 -23.74
CA GLU A 261 -33.04 54.47 -24.30
C GLU A 261 -31.92 54.36 -23.25
N GLY A 262 -30.85 53.66 -23.61
CA GLY A 262 -29.54 53.76 -22.96
C GLY A 262 -28.59 54.54 -23.87
N PRO A 263 -27.53 55.16 -23.34
CA PRO A 263 -26.81 56.22 -24.04
C PRO A 263 -25.96 55.68 -25.19
N THR A 264 -26.02 56.40 -26.31
CA THR A 264 -25.07 56.33 -27.42
C THR A 264 -23.69 56.79 -26.98
N ASP A 265 -22.71 55.89 -27.04
CA ASP A 265 -21.30 56.22 -27.24
C ASP A 265 -20.70 55.27 -28.28
N LEU A 266 -20.68 55.77 -29.52
CA LEU A 266 -19.54 55.82 -30.43
C LEU A 266 -18.44 54.72 -30.28
N VAL A 267 -18.42 53.72 -31.16
CA VAL A 267 -17.29 53.46 -32.07
C VAL A 267 -17.64 52.45 -33.19
N ASP A 268 -17.28 52.85 -34.40
CA ASP A 268 -17.26 52.10 -35.66
C ASP A 268 -16.51 50.76 -35.63
N SER A 269 -17.02 49.75 -36.33
CA SER A 269 -16.30 49.21 -37.50
C SER A 269 -17.08 48.13 -38.26
N THR A 270 -17.35 48.46 -39.52
CA THR A 270 -17.10 47.63 -40.71
C THR A 270 -18.00 46.40 -40.98
N ILE A 271 -18.85 46.65 -41.96
CA ILE A 271 -19.65 45.75 -42.80
C ILE A 271 -18.79 44.64 -43.44
N GLY A 272 -19.30 43.42 -43.41
CA GLY A 272 -18.86 42.32 -44.27
C GLY A 272 -20.06 41.46 -44.66
N TYR A 273 -20.64 41.75 -45.83
CA TYR A 273 -21.61 40.87 -46.50
C TYR A 273 -20.91 39.63 -47.03
N ALA A 274 -21.44 38.45 -46.72
CA ALA A 274 -21.29 37.27 -47.56
C ALA A 274 -22.56 36.42 -47.47
N ASN A 275 -23.29 36.40 -48.58
CA ASN A 275 -24.31 35.40 -48.89
C ASN A 275 -23.70 34.00 -48.83
N GLU A 276 -24.45 33.03 -48.34
CA GLU A 276 -24.57 31.72 -49.00
C GLU A 276 -25.83 31.01 -48.50
N ALA A 277 -26.86 31.06 -49.35
CA ALA A 277 -27.91 30.06 -49.36
C ALA A 277 -27.36 28.81 -50.04
N SER A 278 -27.53 27.63 -49.43
CA SER A 278 -27.90 26.37 -50.10
C SER A 278 -28.00 25.20 -49.11
N TYR A 279 -28.89 24.27 -49.46
CA TYR A 279 -29.12 22.92 -48.89
C TYR A 279 -30.22 22.76 -47.83
N LEU A 280 -31.45 22.73 -48.37
CA LEU A 280 -32.48 21.77 -47.97
C LEU A 280 -32.04 20.33 -48.24
N SER A 281 -32.70 19.41 -47.54
CA SER A 281 -32.78 17.94 -47.75
C SER A 281 -31.91 17.11 -46.82
N GLY A 282 -32.56 16.31 -45.97
CA GLY A 282 -31.86 15.29 -45.20
C GLY A 282 -32.54 14.78 -43.93
N SER A 283 -33.87 14.70 -43.89
CA SER A 283 -34.56 13.84 -42.91
C SER A 283 -34.20 12.39 -43.22
N SER A 284 -33.14 11.86 -42.61
CA SER A 284 -32.82 10.43 -42.66
C SER A 284 -32.47 9.92 -41.26
N PHE A 285 -33.34 9.05 -40.80
CA PHE A 285 -33.18 8.09 -39.73
C PHE A 285 -31.73 7.57 -39.60
N LEU A 286 -31.15 7.69 -38.41
CA LEU A 286 -30.11 6.79 -37.93
C LEU A 286 -30.49 6.24 -36.54
N LEU A 287 -31.34 5.21 -36.57
CA LEU A 287 -31.38 4.16 -35.56
C LEU A 287 -30.24 3.18 -35.90
N GLN A 288 -29.05 3.34 -35.32
CA GLN A 288 -28.10 2.24 -35.25
C GLN A 288 -27.06 2.40 -34.14
N SER A 289 -27.27 1.67 -33.04
CA SER A 289 -26.28 0.74 -32.44
C SER A 289 -26.48 0.60 -30.93
N LEU A 290 -27.45 -0.23 -30.55
CA LEU A 290 -27.38 -0.98 -29.30
C LEU A 290 -26.63 -2.28 -29.59
N ARG A 291 -25.41 -2.42 -29.07
CA ARG A 291 -24.86 -3.72 -28.64
C ARG A 291 -23.82 -3.55 -27.54
N PRO A 292 -23.63 -4.59 -26.70
CA PRO A 292 -23.41 -4.43 -25.27
C PRO A 292 -21.93 -4.56 -24.87
N PHE A 293 -21.64 -4.02 -23.69
CA PHE A 293 -20.41 -4.23 -22.94
C PHE A 293 -20.10 -5.73 -22.77
N HIS A 294 -18.97 -6.16 -23.31
CA HIS A 294 -18.30 -7.40 -22.89
C HIS A 294 -17.72 -7.20 -21.49
N SER A 295 -18.27 -7.91 -20.49
CA SER A 295 -17.65 -8.06 -19.18
C SER A 295 -16.49 -9.05 -19.28
N ASN A 296 -15.26 -8.54 -19.31
CA ASN A 296 -14.06 -9.33 -19.13
C ASN A 296 -13.86 -9.61 -17.63
N LYS A 297 -14.12 -10.85 -17.20
CA LYS A 297 -13.65 -11.39 -15.91
C LYS A 297 -12.89 -12.68 -16.19
N ASN A 298 -11.57 -12.54 -16.36
CA ASN A 298 -10.63 -13.62 -16.16
C ASN A 298 -9.50 -13.09 -15.28
N SER A 299 -9.49 -13.49 -14.01
CA SER A 299 -8.26 -13.60 -13.22
C SER A 299 -8.52 -14.40 -11.94
N ASN A 300 -7.73 -15.48 -11.83
CA ASN A 300 -7.18 -16.11 -10.63
C ASN A 300 -8.02 -17.19 -9.92
N MET A 301 -7.75 -18.43 -10.34
CA MET A 301 -7.41 -19.52 -9.41
C MET A 301 -5.98 -20.01 -9.75
N PHE A 302 -5.02 -19.60 -8.92
CA PHE A 302 -3.78 -20.30 -8.62
C PHE A 302 -3.72 -20.38 -7.09
#